data_AF-A0A916EA74-F1
#
_entry.id   AF-A0A916EA74-F1
#
_cell.length_a   1.000
_cell.length_b   1.000
_cell.length_c   1.000
_cell.angle_alpha   90.00
_cell.angle_beta   90.00
_cell.angle_gamma   90.00
#
_symmetry.space_group_name_H-M   'P 1'
#
loop_
_entity.id
_entity.type
_entity.pdbx_description
1 polymer ?
#
loop_
_entity_poly.entity_id
_entity_poly.type
_entity_poly.pdbx_seq_one_letter_code
_entity_poly.pdbx_strand_id
1 'polypeptide(L)'
;MDLPKYTGTIHPEEWVFSGEKLPDGNALWYAKYSNPTDDDFTRGFNRHYKHCTYDDSFYLIHKATGNELCISTSSYKSPTTGHLAVSCTRGGDSLNWINTNITNNNVPYVKAKDVIALKYSDYIFRSHDFTFTIGNKTFQEVVGHEERIGGNDEWQIEIV
;
A
#
# COMPACT_ATOMS: atom_id res chain seq x y z
N MET A 1 13.03 25.23 0.22
CA MET A 1 12.09 24.36 0.96
C MET A 1 12.83 23.08 1.19
N ASP A 2 12.93 22.64 2.44
CA ASP A 2 13.60 21.39 2.76
C ASP A 2 12.68 20.24 2.42
N LEU A 3 13.18 19.32 1.60
CA LEU A 3 12.51 18.07 1.29
C LEU A 3 12.66 17.11 2.48
N PRO A 4 11.63 16.30 2.79
CA PRO A 4 11.76 15.14 3.66
C PRO A 4 13.00 14.33 3.33
N LYS A 5 13.77 13.99 4.37
CA LYS A 5 15.01 13.22 4.23
C LYS A 5 14.69 11.74 4.35
N TYR A 6 14.21 11.14 3.27
CA TYR A 6 14.27 9.68 3.14
C TYR A 6 15.73 9.24 3.16
N THR A 7 16.04 8.11 3.81
CA THR A 7 17.36 7.52 3.60
C THR A 7 17.38 6.83 2.23
N GLY A 8 18.48 7.00 1.48
CA GLY A 8 18.66 6.38 0.17
C GLY A 8 18.24 7.21 -1.03
N THR A 9 17.71 6.55 -2.06
CA THR A 9 17.49 7.09 -3.41
C THR A 9 16.03 7.20 -3.82
N ILE A 10 15.09 7.21 -2.86
CA ILE A 10 13.66 7.40 -3.19
C ILE A 10 13.47 8.83 -3.66
N HIS A 11 13.06 8.99 -4.91
CA HIS A 11 12.90 10.29 -5.51
C HIS A 11 11.56 10.93 -5.09
N PRO A 12 11.46 12.27 -5.00
CA PRO A 12 10.24 12.95 -4.57
C PRO A 12 8.96 12.58 -5.34
N GLU A 13 9.08 12.26 -6.62
CA GLU A 13 7.99 11.80 -7.48
C GLU A 13 7.50 10.39 -7.17
N GLU A 14 8.26 9.63 -6.38
CA GLU A 14 7.93 8.26 -5.97
C GLU A 14 7.34 8.20 -4.56
N TRP A 15 7.22 9.34 -3.86
CA TRP A 15 6.75 9.34 -2.47
C TRP A 15 5.27 8.98 -2.37
N VAL A 16 4.98 8.10 -1.41
CA VAL A 16 3.62 7.72 -1.05
C VAL A 16 3.30 8.32 0.31
N PHE A 17 2.15 8.98 0.39
CA PHE A 17 1.63 9.60 1.60
C PHE A 17 0.12 9.61 1.55
N SER A 18 -0.51 9.71 2.71
CA SER A 18 -1.95 9.91 2.83
C SER A 18 -2.25 11.38 3.19
N GLY A 19 -3.44 11.84 2.82
CA GLY A 19 -3.86 13.23 3.02
C GLY A 19 -5.29 13.32 3.54
N GLU A 20 -5.62 14.42 4.20
CA GLU A 20 -6.92 14.64 4.86
C GLU A 20 -8.04 15.06 3.90
N LYS A 21 -7.74 15.29 2.61
CA LYS A 21 -8.71 15.80 1.64
C LYS A 21 -9.37 14.67 0.88
N LEU A 22 -10.55 14.98 0.31
CA LEU A 22 -11.26 14.11 -0.62
C LEU A 22 -10.30 13.53 -1.67
N PRO A 23 -10.44 12.23 -2.01
CA PRO A 23 -9.55 11.59 -2.96
C PRO A 23 -9.55 12.34 -4.29
N ASP A 24 -8.36 12.74 -4.76
CA ASP A 24 -8.16 13.25 -6.11
C ASP A 24 -7.69 12.10 -7.04
N GLY A 25 -7.33 12.42 -8.28
CA GLY A 25 -6.87 11.42 -9.23
C GLY A 25 -5.65 10.60 -8.78
N ASN A 26 -4.82 11.13 -7.87
CA ASN A 26 -3.64 10.47 -7.33
C ASN A 26 -3.94 9.57 -6.11
N ALA A 27 -5.16 9.62 -5.58
CA ALA A 27 -5.60 8.70 -4.54
C ALA A 27 -6.11 7.36 -5.12
N LEU A 28 -6.12 7.20 -6.44
CA LEU A 28 -6.72 6.06 -7.12
C LEU A 28 -5.71 4.96 -7.42
N TRP A 29 -6.01 3.76 -6.93
CA TRP A 29 -5.19 2.56 -7.12
C TRP A 29 -6.05 1.41 -7.64
N TYR A 30 -5.50 0.61 -8.55
CA TYR A 30 -6.09 -0.65 -8.98
C TYR A 30 -5.44 -1.79 -8.20
N ALA A 31 -6.26 -2.64 -7.60
CA ALA A 31 -5.81 -3.95 -7.15
C ALA A 31 -5.75 -4.88 -8.37
N LYS A 32 -4.55 -5.36 -8.70
CA LYS A 32 -4.32 -6.36 -9.74
C LYS A 32 -3.88 -7.65 -9.09
N TYR A 33 -4.59 -8.73 -9.37
CA TYR A 33 -4.22 -10.06 -8.91
C TYR A 33 -2.80 -10.44 -9.36
N SER A 34 -2.02 -11.04 -8.45
CA SER A 34 -0.70 -11.63 -8.76
C SER A 34 -0.85 -13.13 -8.96
N ASN A 35 -0.59 -13.66 -10.17
CA ASN A 35 -0.46 -15.11 -10.32
C ASN A 35 0.90 -15.57 -9.77
N PRO A 36 0.98 -16.66 -8.99
CA PRO A 36 2.26 -17.26 -8.59
C PRO A 36 3.15 -17.69 -9.76
N THR A 37 2.58 -17.79 -10.96
CA THR A 37 3.25 -18.19 -12.21
C THR A 37 3.34 -17.04 -13.23
N ASP A 38 3.18 -15.77 -12.82
CA ASP A 38 3.38 -14.62 -13.73
C ASP A 38 4.87 -14.49 -14.11
N ASP A 39 5.35 -15.40 -14.96
CA ASP A 39 6.39 -15.11 -15.93
C ASP A 39 5.80 -14.22 -17.04
N ASP A 40 6.66 -13.46 -17.72
CA ASP A 40 6.23 -12.48 -18.75
C ASP A 40 5.45 -13.14 -19.92
N PHE A 41 5.45 -14.47 -20.02
CA PHE A 41 4.77 -15.25 -21.06
C PHE A 41 3.28 -15.50 -20.76
N THR A 42 2.86 -15.54 -19.49
CA THR A 42 1.48 -15.88 -19.08
C THR A 42 0.53 -14.69 -18.94
N ARG A 43 1.01 -13.46 -19.18
CA ARG A 43 0.21 -12.20 -19.11
C ARG A 43 -1.07 -12.16 -19.96
N GLY A 44 -1.25 -13.12 -20.88
CA GLY A 44 -2.44 -13.26 -21.72
C GLY A 44 -3.52 -14.22 -21.21
N PHE A 45 -3.24 -15.06 -20.21
CA PHE A 45 -4.11 -16.16 -19.80
C PHE A 45 -4.34 -16.16 -18.29
N ASN A 46 -5.31 -15.39 -17.78
CA ASN A 46 -6.17 -15.78 -16.63
C ASN A 46 -7.11 -14.64 -16.24
N ARG A 47 -8.19 -14.46 -17.03
CA ARG A 47 -9.29 -13.53 -16.77
C ARG A 47 -10.40 -14.13 -15.88
N HIS A 48 -10.11 -15.15 -15.07
CA HIS A 48 -11.14 -16.04 -14.51
C HIS A 48 -11.37 -16.00 -13.00
N TYR A 49 -10.66 -15.18 -12.23
CA TYR A 49 -11.03 -14.92 -10.84
C TYR A 49 -11.84 -13.63 -10.75
N LYS A 50 -13.12 -13.75 -10.38
CA LYS A 50 -14.07 -12.62 -10.26
C LYS A 50 -14.06 -11.95 -8.88
N HIS A 51 -13.36 -12.50 -7.90
CA HIS A 51 -13.43 -12.08 -6.50
C HIS A 51 -12.04 -12.15 -5.85
N CYS A 52 -11.67 -11.14 -5.07
CA CYS A 52 -10.49 -11.15 -4.20
C CYS A 52 -10.86 -11.78 -2.86
N THR A 53 -10.05 -12.72 -2.37
CA THR A 53 -10.19 -13.25 -1.00
C THR A 53 -9.18 -12.64 -0.04
N TYR A 54 -9.49 -12.64 1.26
CA TYR A 54 -8.48 -12.35 2.28
C TYR A 54 -7.30 -13.30 2.12
N ASP A 55 -6.11 -12.85 2.48
CA ASP A 55 -4.83 -13.52 2.26
C ASP A 55 -4.40 -13.68 0.79
N ASP A 56 -5.24 -13.35 -0.21
CA ASP A 56 -4.82 -13.33 -1.61
C ASP A 56 -3.73 -12.30 -1.83
N SER A 57 -2.82 -12.65 -2.74
CA SER A 57 -1.73 -11.81 -3.19
C SER A 57 -2.16 -10.91 -4.36
N PHE A 58 -1.76 -9.64 -4.32
CA PHE A 58 -2.10 -8.65 -5.34
C PHE A 58 -1.10 -7.48 -5.37
N TYR A 59 -1.07 -6.77 -6.49
CA TYR A 59 -0.35 -5.52 -6.64
C TYR A 59 -1.30 -4.33 -6.55
N LEU A 60 -0.86 -3.24 -5.91
CA LEU A 60 -1.52 -1.94 -6.00
C LEU A 60 -0.86 -1.11 -7.09
N ILE A 61 -1.61 -0.79 -8.14
CA ILE A 61 -1.15 -0.01 -9.29
C ILE A 61 -1.76 1.39 -9.22
N HIS A 62 -0.92 2.40 -9.09
CA HIS A 62 -1.35 3.79 -9.08
C HIS A 62 -1.94 4.16 -10.44
N LYS A 63 -3.20 4.60 -10.47
CA LYS A 63 -3.96 4.81 -11.71
C LYS A 63 -3.34 5.86 -12.63
N ALA A 64 -2.80 6.94 -12.06
CA ALA A 64 -2.29 8.05 -12.87
C ALA A 64 -0.93 7.74 -13.52
N THR A 65 -0.07 6.99 -12.84
CA THR A 65 1.31 6.72 -13.31
C THR A 65 1.49 5.31 -13.89
N GLY A 66 0.64 4.36 -13.52
CA GLY A 66 0.82 2.94 -13.82
C GLY A 66 1.95 2.27 -13.02
N ASN A 67 2.55 2.99 -12.08
CA ASN A 67 3.55 2.46 -11.17
C ASN A 67 2.89 1.66 -10.05
N GLU A 68 3.66 0.85 -9.37
CA GLU A 68 3.20 -0.07 -8.33
C GLU A 68 3.65 0.39 -6.95
N LEU A 69 2.89 0.05 -5.92
CA LEU A 69 3.26 0.29 -4.53
C LEU A 69 4.43 -0.62 -4.16
N CYS A 70 5.48 -0.04 -3.61
CA CYS A 70 6.67 -0.74 -3.17
C CYS A 70 6.99 -0.37 -1.72
N ILE A 71 7.41 -1.36 -0.93
CA ILE A 71 8.01 -1.16 0.38
C ILE A 71 9.52 -1.38 0.24
N SER A 72 10.27 -0.42 0.73
CA SER A 72 11.71 -0.41 0.58
C SER A 72 12.37 -1.54 1.37
N THR A 73 13.50 -2.07 0.90
CA THR A 73 14.32 -3.01 1.66
C THR A 73 14.88 -2.39 2.94
N SER A 74 15.37 -3.23 3.87
CA SER A 74 15.76 -2.88 5.25
C SER A 74 16.67 -1.64 5.44
N SER A 75 17.38 -1.18 4.41
CA SER A 75 18.28 -0.02 4.39
C SER A 75 17.60 1.34 4.22
N TYR A 76 16.39 1.40 3.67
CA TYR A 76 15.72 2.66 3.34
C TYR A 76 14.61 2.96 4.33
N LYS A 77 14.70 4.15 4.94
CA LYS A 77 13.93 4.53 6.10
C LYS A 77 13.09 5.75 5.79
N SER A 78 11.87 5.73 6.31
CA SER A 78 10.93 6.82 6.21
C SER A 78 11.42 8.03 7.02
N PRO A 79 11.06 9.25 6.62
CA PRO A 79 11.67 10.48 7.13
C PRO A 79 11.39 10.77 8.61
N THR A 80 10.25 10.33 9.17
CA THR A 80 9.85 10.72 10.53
C THR A 80 10.08 9.60 11.55
N THR A 81 9.76 8.36 11.20
CA THR A 81 9.74 7.25 12.18
C THR A 81 10.97 6.34 12.11
N GLY A 82 11.68 6.32 10.98
CA GLY A 82 12.73 5.35 10.76
C GLY A 82 12.22 3.93 10.48
N HIS A 83 10.91 3.76 10.26
CA HIS A 83 10.33 2.54 9.69
C HIS A 83 10.69 2.42 8.20
N LEU A 84 10.29 1.33 7.53
CA LEU A 84 10.57 1.18 6.10
C LEU A 84 9.81 2.22 5.30
N ALA A 85 10.50 2.82 4.33
CA ALA A 85 9.89 3.77 3.42
C ALA A 85 8.96 3.04 2.43
N VAL A 86 7.89 3.70 2.04
CA VAL A 86 6.96 3.24 1.00
C VAL A 86 7.06 4.18 -0.20
N SER A 87 7.10 3.63 -1.40
CA SER A 87 7.26 4.37 -2.65
C SER A 87 6.37 3.82 -3.77
N CYS A 88 6.30 4.57 -4.88
CA CYS A 88 5.52 4.23 -6.06
C CYS A 88 6.43 4.20 -7.30
N THR A 89 6.87 3.01 -7.71
CA THR A 89 7.93 2.83 -8.71
C THR A 89 7.54 1.80 -9.78
N ARG A 90 8.42 1.57 -10.77
CA ARG A 90 8.23 0.49 -11.75
C ARG A 90 8.70 -0.83 -11.14
N GLY A 91 7.75 -1.72 -10.88
CA GLY A 91 7.99 -2.99 -10.19
C GLY A 91 7.78 -2.82 -8.69
N GLY A 92 6.61 -3.23 -8.23
CA GLY A 92 6.20 -3.15 -6.83
C GLY A 92 6.06 -4.52 -6.18
N ASP A 93 5.54 -4.48 -4.97
CA ASP A 93 5.47 -5.64 -4.10
C ASP A 93 4.09 -6.28 -4.15
N SER A 94 4.09 -7.61 -4.07
CA SER A 94 2.87 -8.40 -3.95
C SER A 94 2.40 -8.35 -2.51
N LEU A 95 1.26 -7.71 -2.28
CA LEU A 95 0.65 -7.49 -0.96
C LEU A 95 -0.44 -8.52 -0.67
N ASN A 96 -0.81 -8.64 0.60
CA ASN A 96 -1.95 -9.45 1.05
C ASN A 96 -3.00 -8.59 1.76
N TRP A 97 -4.27 -8.95 1.59
CA TRP A 97 -5.39 -8.39 2.34
C TRP A 97 -5.54 -9.12 3.67
N ILE A 98 -5.25 -8.46 4.79
CA ILE A 98 -5.40 -9.08 6.11
C ILE A 98 -6.73 -8.65 6.72
N ASN A 99 -7.58 -9.62 7.03
CA ASN A 99 -8.83 -9.36 7.74
C ASN A 99 -8.54 -9.00 9.20
N THR A 100 -8.76 -7.75 9.60
CA THR A 100 -8.61 -7.31 11.00
C THR A 100 -9.87 -7.56 11.82
N ASN A 101 -11.02 -7.82 11.18
CA ASN A 101 -12.30 -8.04 11.83
C ASN A 101 -12.67 -9.54 11.90
N ILE A 102 -12.25 -10.16 13.01
CA ILE A 102 -12.43 -11.60 13.30
C ILE A 102 -13.93 -11.98 13.43
N THR A 103 -14.84 -11.02 13.57
CA THR A 103 -16.27 -11.29 13.79
C THR A 103 -17.08 -11.48 12.50
N ASN A 104 -16.50 -11.19 11.32
CA ASN A 104 -17.14 -11.42 10.04
C ASN A 104 -17.13 -12.91 9.66
N ASN A 105 -18.17 -13.60 10.09
CA ASN A 105 -18.54 -14.99 9.79
C ASN A 105 -18.15 -15.47 8.37
N ASN A 106 -17.05 -16.20 8.24
CA ASN A 106 -16.74 -17.17 7.17
C ASN A 106 -16.86 -16.70 5.69
N VAL A 107 -17.01 -15.41 5.39
CA VAL A 107 -17.01 -14.93 4.00
C VAL A 107 -15.56 -14.65 3.61
N PRO A 108 -14.98 -15.41 2.66
CA PRO A 108 -13.56 -15.27 2.35
C PRO A 108 -13.26 -14.02 1.51
N TYR A 109 -14.28 -13.37 0.93
CA TYR A 109 -14.12 -12.33 -0.07
C TYR A 109 -14.00 -10.93 0.53
N VAL A 110 -13.04 -10.16 -0.01
CA VAL A 110 -12.86 -8.73 0.25
C VAL A 110 -13.94 -7.92 -0.45
N LYS A 111 -14.50 -6.93 0.24
CA LYS A 111 -15.59 -6.07 -0.25
C LYS A 111 -15.29 -4.59 -0.03
N ALA A 112 -16.04 -3.75 -0.74
CA ALA A 112 -16.07 -2.32 -0.46
C ALA A 112 -16.45 -2.08 1.01
N LYS A 113 -15.83 -1.07 1.61
CA LYS A 113 -16.01 -0.66 3.01
C LYS A 113 -15.47 -1.63 4.06
N ASP A 114 -14.91 -2.77 3.66
CA ASP A 114 -14.11 -3.58 4.56
C ASP A 114 -12.94 -2.75 5.11
N VAL A 115 -12.64 -2.99 6.38
CA VAL A 115 -11.46 -2.48 7.07
C VAL A 115 -10.45 -3.62 7.10
N ILE A 116 -9.29 -3.39 6.50
CA ILE A 116 -8.25 -4.40 6.28
C ILE A 116 -6.89 -3.85 6.69
N ALA A 117 -5.94 -4.73 6.98
CA ALA A 117 -4.54 -4.36 7.01
C ALA A 117 -3.87 -4.79 5.70
N LEU A 118 -2.94 -3.97 5.20
CA LEU A 118 -2.12 -4.30 4.05
C LEU A 118 -0.79 -4.87 4.54
N LYS A 119 -0.37 -6.00 3.95
CA LYS A 119 0.82 -6.72 4.39
C LYS A 119 1.72 -7.09 3.21
N TYR A 120 3.03 -7.00 3.41
CA TYR A 120 4.06 -7.56 2.54
C TYR A 120 5.07 -8.37 3.36
N SER A 121 5.27 -9.65 3.05
CA SER A 121 6.09 -10.57 3.86
C SER A 121 5.71 -10.52 5.34
N ASP A 122 6.50 -9.92 6.24
CA ASP A 122 6.18 -9.73 7.66
C ASP A 122 5.90 -8.26 8.02
N TYR A 123 5.89 -7.37 7.03
CA TYR A 123 5.68 -5.95 7.19
C TYR A 123 4.22 -5.56 7.00
N ILE A 124 3.73 -4.73 7.91
CA ILE A 124 2.39 -4.15 7.90
C ILE A 124 2.49 -2.69 7.49
N PHE A 125 1.59 -2.25 6.61
CA PHE A 125 1.50 -0.86 6.20
C PHE A 125 0.71 -0.06 7.24
N ARG A 126 1.29 1.06 7.67
CA ARG A 126 0.72 1.96 8.67
C ARG A 126 0.60 3.37 8.13
N SER A 127 -0.43 4.06 8.59
CA SER A 127 -0.55 5.50 8.48
C SER A 127 -1.27 6.04 9.74
N HIS A 128 -1.65 7.31 9.75
CA HIS A 128 -2.51 7.92 10.78
C HIS A 128 -1.87 8.41 12.09
N ASP A 129 -0.65 8.03 12.44
CA ASP A 129 0.03 8.48 13.67
C ASP A 129 1.22 9.42 13.45
N PHE A 130 1.79 9.43 12.25
CA PHE A 130 2.95 10.27 11.93
C PHE A 130 2.68 11.16 10.74
N THR A 131 3.33 12.31 10.75
CA THR A 131 3.24 13.28 9.66
C THR A 131 4.62 13.75 9.23
N PHE A 132 4.68 14.29 8.02
CA PHE A 132 5.84 14.99 7.51
C PHE A 132 5.38 16.18 6.64
N THR A 133 6.27 17.14 6.42
CA THR A 133 5.94 18.36 5.68
C THR A 133 6.69 18.40 4.35
N ILE A 134 5.97 18.69 3.26
CA ILE A 134 6.56 19.06 1.98
C ILE A 134 6.16 20.51 1.69
N GLY A 135 7.13 21.42 1.81
CA GLY A 135 6.87 22.84 1.68
C GLY A 135 5.99 23.40 2.80
N ASN A 136 4.77 23.82 2.50
CA ASN A 136 3.81 24.35 3.48
C ASN A 136 2.62 23.41 3.73
N LYS A 137 2.69 22.16 3.25
CA LYS A 137 1.65 21.15 3.42
C LYS A 137 2.16 20.01 4.27
N THR A 138 1.35 19.63 5.25
CA THR A 138 1.56 18.45 6.09
C THR A 138 0.79 17.28 5.52
N PHE A 139 1.45 16.12 5.48
CA PHE A 139 0.89 14.87 5.01
C PHE A 139 1.09 13.79 6.08
N GLN A 140 0.22 12.80 6.08
CA GLN A 140 0.38 11.62 6.90
C GLN A 140 1.42 10.70 6.25
N GLU A 141 2.37 10.23 7.06
CA GLU A 141 3.38 9.29 6.61
C GLU A 141 2.75 7.93 6.30
N VAL A 142 3.26 7.25 5.27
CA VAL A 142 2.92 5.86 4.97
C VAL A 142 4.21 5.06 5.06
N VAL A 143 4.20 4.04 5.93
CA VAL A 143 5.40 3.28 6.29
C VAL A 143 5.09 1.79 6.37
N GLY A 144 6.14 0.97 6.35
CA GLY A 144 6.05 -0.45 6.70
C GLY A 144 6.82 -0.80 7.98
N HIS A 145 6.20 -1.59 8.87
CA HIS A 145 6.78 -2.01 10.15
C HIS A 145 6.52 -3.50 10.46
N GLU A 146 7.28 -4.09 11.39
CA GLU A 146 7.15 -5.51 11.81
C GLU A 146 6.45 -5.66 13.17
N GLU A 147 5.96 -4.55 13.74
CA GLU A 147 5.20 -4.56 14.99
C GLU A 147 3.82 -5.23 14.84
N ARG A 148 3.19 -5.54 15.98
CA ARG A 148 1.84 -6.11 16.01
C ARG A 148 0.82 -5.15 15.39
N ILE A 149 -0.12 -5.71 14.62
CA ILE A 149 -1.25 -4.98 14.03
C ILE A 149 -2.07 -4.26 15.12
N GLY A 150 -2.29 -2.97 14.92
CA GLY A 150 -3.15 -2.09 15.71
C GLY A 150 -4.06 -1.21 14.84
N GLY A 151 -4.84 -0.32 15.47
CA GLY A 151 -5.85 0.49 14.76
C GLY A 151 -5.28 1.48 13.72
N ASN A 152 -4.02 1.87 13.84
CA ASN A 152 -3.35 2.74 12.85
C ASN A 152 -2.92 1.98 11.58
N ASP A 153 -3.05 0.65 11.60
CA ASP A 153 -2.69 -0.24 10.48
C ASP A 153 -3.92 -0.59 9.63
N GLU A 154 -5.07 -0.05 10.00
CA GLU A 154 -6.37 -0.32 9.39
C GLU A 154 -6.65 0.66 8.25
N TRP A 155 -6.94 0.09 7.08
CA TRP A 155 -7.26 0.78 5.85
C TRP A 155 -8.67 0.42 5.42
N GLN A 156 -9.50 1.41 5.09
CA GLN A 156 -10.83 1.14 4.54
C GLN A 156 -10.80 1.13 3.01
N ILE A 157 -11.40 0.11 2.41
CA ILE A 157 -11.57 0.06 0.96
C ILE A 157 -12.69 1.01 0.53
N GLU A 158 -12.30 2.10 -0.14
CA GLU A 158 -13.25 3.03 -0.76
C GLU A 158 -13.32 2.81 -2.28
N ILE A 159 -14.53 2.70 -2.80
CA ILE A 159 -14.78 2.70 -4.25
C ILE A 159 -15.28 4.10 -4.62
N VAL A 160 -14.64 4.70 -5.63
CA VAL A 160 -14.99 6.01 -6.21
C VAL A 160 -15.62 5.88 -7.58
#